data_AF-A0A2S1FIC9-F1
#
_entry.id   AF-A0A2S1FIC9-F1
#
_cell.length_a   1.000
_cell.length_b   1.000
_cell.length_c   1.000
_cell.angle_alpha   90.00
_cell.angle_beta   90.00
_cell.angle_gamma   90.00
#
_symmetry.space_group_name_H-M   'P 1'
#
loop_
_entity.id
_entity.type
_entity.pdbx_description
1 polymer ?
#
loop_
_entity_poly.entity_id
_entity_poly.type
_entity_poly.pdbx_seq_one_letter_code
_entity_poly.pdbx_strand_id
1 'polypeptide(L)' 'MIAVLVIVWLSATLVKVENQRYAMQVGMCREANTGLTDFKCLETVQTRTGWWWHLFYAIKD' A
#
# COMPACT_ATOMS: atom_id res chain seq x y z
N MET A 1 -8.85 15.05 20.93
CA MET A 1 -8.09 15.54 19.76
C MET A 1 -6.94 14.60 19.38
N ILE A 2 -6.08 14.17 20.31
CA ILE A 2 -4.95 13.26 20.03
C ILE A 2 -5.40 11.93 19.38
N ALA A 3 -6.48 11.32 19.88
CA ALA A 3 -6.99 10.06 19.32
C ALA A 3 -7.33 10.16 17.83
N VAL A 4 -7.91 11.29 17.39
CA VAL A 4 -8.28 11.49 15.97
C VAL A 4 -7.03 11.59 15.11
N LEU A 5 -5.99 12.29 15.58
CA LEU A 5 -4.71 12.39 14.87
C LEU A 5 -4.02 11.02 14.72
N VAL A 6 -4.06 10.20 15.76
CA VAL A 6 -3.51 8.83 15.72
C VAL A 6 -4.31 7.96 14.73
N ILE A 7 -5.64 8.05 14.73
CA ILE A 7 -6.49 7.29 13.80
C ILE A 7 -6.20 7.71 12.35
N VAL A 8 -6.08 9.01 12.07
CA VAL A 8 -5.76 9.50 10.72
C VAL A 8 -4.37 9.05 10.29
N TRP A 9 -3.39 9.12 11.19
CA TRP A 9 -2.03 8.66 10.90
C TRP A 9 -1.98 7.16 10.62
N LEU A 10 -2.61 6.34 11.47
CA LEU A 10 -2.73 4.89 11.27
C LEU A 10 -3.45 4.56 9.97
N SER A 11 -4.52 5.28 9.64
CA SER A 11 -5.28 5.11 8.41
C SER A 11 -4.41 5.37 7.17
N ALA A 12 -3.57 6.42 7.23
CA ALA A 12 -2.66 6.77 6.14
C ALA A 12 -1.51 5.75 5.99
N THR A 13 -0.97 5.23 7.10
CA THR A 13 0.07 4.20 7.06
C THR A 13 -0.47 2.86 6.58
N LEU A 14 -1.66 2.46 7.03
CA LEU A 14 -2.33 1.22 6.58
C LEU A 14 -2.48 1.20 5.06
N VAL A 15 -2.91 2.31 4.48
CA VAL A 15 -3.12 2.43 3.03
C VAL A 15 -1.82 2.29 2.26
N LYS A 16 -0.72 2.86 2.75
CA LYS A 16 0.59 2.69 2.13
C LYS A 16 1.04 1.23 2.15
N VAL A 17 0.88 0.56 3.29
CA VAL A 17 1.26 -0.85 3.45
C VAL A 17 0.40 -1.77 2.58
N GLU A 18 -0.91 -1.57 2.54
CA GLU A 18 -1.82 -2.40 1.75
C GLU A 18 -1.56 -2.22 0.25
N ASN A 19 -1.27 -1.00 -0.19
CA ASN A 19 -0.87 -0.72 -1.55
C ASN A 19 0.44 -1.44 -1.94
N GLN A 20 1.43 -1.47 -1.03
CA GLN A 20 2.66 -2.24 -1.23
C GLN A 20 2.41 -3.75 -1.28
N ARG A 21 1.59 -4.28 -0.35
CA ARG A 21 1.19 -5.69 -0.30
C ARG A 21 0.51 -6.11 -1.60
N TYR A 22 -0.45 -5.33 -2.06
CA TYR A 22 -1.16 -5.60 -3.30
C TYR A 22 -0.22 -5.53 -4.50
N ALA A 23 0.67 -4.52 -4.58
CA ALA A 23 1.66 -4.38 -5.65
C ALA A 23 2.58 -5.61 -5.76
N MET A 24 2.99 -6.17 -4.62
CA MET A 24 3.74 -7.43 -4.58
C MET A 24 2.89 -8.62 -5.05
N GLN A 25 1.64 -8.69 -4.61
CA GLN A 25 0.73 -9.78 -4.96
C GLN A 25 0.42 -9.83 -6.47
N VAL A 26 0.24 -8.67 -7.11
CA VAL A 26 0.00 -8.58 -8.56
C VAL A 26 1.29 -8.56 -9.38
N GLY A 27 2.46 -8.56 -8.74
CA GLY A 27 3.76 -8.56 -9.41
C GLY A 27 4.08 -7.28 -10.18
N MET A 28 3.49 -6.13 -9.82
CA MET A 28 3.70 -4.85 -10.51
C MET A 28 5.15 -4.35 -10.41
N CYS A 29 5.86 -4.69 -9.35
CA CYS A 29 7.23 -4.27 -9.10
C CYS A 29 8.22 -5.43 -9.13
N ARG A 30 8.03 -6.36 -10.07
CA ARG A 30 8.95 -7.48 -10.27
C ARG A 30 9.98 -7.10 -11.33
N GLU A 31 11.24 -7.09 -10.95
CA GLU A 31 12.35 -6.76 -11.84
C GLU A 31 12.43 -7.82 -12.97
N ALA A 32 12.30 -7.38 -14.22
CA ALA A 32 12.20 -8.29 -15.37
C ALA A 32 13.44 -9.17 -15.57
N ASN A 33 14.63 -8.67 -15.17
CA ASN A 33 15.90 -9.35 -15.40
C ASN A 33 16.30 -10.33 -14.28
N THR A 34 15.89 -10.06 -13.04
CA THR A 34 16.35 -10.84 -11.88
C THR A 34 15.23 -11.57 -11.16
N GLY A 35 13.97 -11.23 -11.45
CA GLY A 35 12.78 -11.81 -10.81
C GLY A 35 12.57 -11.38 -9.35
N LEU A 36 13.47 -10.54 -8.81
CA LEU A 36 13.38 -9.96 -7.47
C LEU A 36 12.36 -8.82 -7.42
N THR A 37 11.84 -8.55 -6.22
CA THR A 37 10.97 -7.40 -5.97
C THR A 37 11.82 -6.13 -5.92
N ASP A 38 11.46 -5.15 -6.74
CA ASP A 38 12.09 -3.82 -6.70
C ASP A 38 11.42 -2.98 -5.59
N PHE A 39 12.18 -2.77 -4.51
CA PHE A 39 11.75 -1.98 -3.36
C PHE A 39 11.57 -0.49 -3.69
N LYS A 40 12.30 0.06 -4.66
CA LYS A 40 12.13 1.45 -5.09
C LYS A 40 10.83 1.64 -5.85
N CYS A 41 10.46 0.65 -6.67
CA CYS A 41 9.14 0.60 -7.28
C CYS A 41 8.04 0.48 -6.21
N LEU A 42 8.21 -0.37 -5.19
CA LEU A 42 7.24 -0.54 -4.10
C LEU A 42 6.93 0.76 -3.34
N GLU A 43 7.91 1.64 -3.15
CA GLU A 43 7.68 2.93 -2.47
C GLU A 43 6.88 3.94 -3.31
N THR A 44 6.91 3.79 -4.63
CA THR A 44 6.36 4.78 -5.58
C THR A 44 5.12 4.29 -6.31
N VAL A 45 4.89 2.97 -6.34
CA VAL A 45 3.78 2.36 -7.09
C VAL A 45 2.44 2.70 -6.44
N GLN A 46 1.49 3.17 -7.25
CA GLN A 46 0.09 3.32 -6.85
C GLN A 46 -0.74 2.27 -7.57
N THR A 47 -1.30 1.32 -6.82
CA THR A 47 -2.06 0.20 -7.39
C THR A 47 -3.54 0.54 -7.62
N ARG A 48 -4.11 1.54 -6.92
CA ARG A 48 -5.52 1.96 -7.08
C ARG A 48 -5.78 3.45 -6.87
N THR A 49 -6.80 3.91 -7.59
CA THR A 49 -7.27 5.30 -7.81
C THR A 49 -7.90 6.01 -6.62
N GLY A 50 -8.15 5.36 -5.48
CA GLY A 50 -8.82 5.98 -4.34
C GLY A 50 -8.32 5.49 -2.99
N TRP A 51 -7.87 6.42 -2.14
CA TRP A 51 -7.41 6.16 -0.75
C TRP A 51 -8.45 5.38 0.06
N TRP A 52 -9.73 5.67 -0.11
CA TRP A 52 -10.83 5.00 0.60
C TRP A 52 -10.94 3.50 0.33
N TRP A 53 -10.59 3.05 -0.90
CA TRP A 53 -10.63 1.63 -1.23
C TRP A 53 -9.55 0.83 -0.51
N HIS A 54 -8.36 1.42 -0.37
CA HIS A 54 -7.26 0.82 0.38
C HIS A 54 -7.61 0.69 1.86
N LEU A 55 -8.26 1.70 2.44
CA LEU A 55 -8.70 1.66 3.83
C LEU A 55 -9.78 0.60 4.07
N PHE A 56 -10.75 0.49 3.15
CA PHE A 56 -11.83 -0.49 3.26
C PHE A 56 -11.29 -1.93 3.20
N TYR A 57 -10.43 -2.25 2.22
CA TYR A 57 -9.84 -3.59 2.13
C TYR A 57 -8.90 -3.91 3.30
N ALA A 58 -8.11 -2.94 3.78
CA ALA A 58 -7.21 -3.14 4.92
C ALA A 58 -7.94 -3.42 6.24
N ILE A 59 -9.20 -2.98 6.38
CA ILE A 59 -10.03 -3.22 7.59
C ILE A 59 -10.93 -4.46 7.42
N LYS A 60 -11.29 -4.81 6.18
CA LYS A 60 -12.20 -5.92 5.86
C LYS A 60 -11.51 -7.29 5.77
N ASP A 61 -10.17 -7.32 5.79
CA ASP A 61 -9.36 -8.55 5.79
C ASP A 61 -9.18 -9.09 7.21
#